data_AF-A0A535B5Q6-F1
#
_entry.id   AF-A0A535B5Q6-F1
#
_cell.length_a   1.000
_cell.length_b   1.000
_cell.length_c   1.000
_cell.angle_alpha   90.00
_cell.angle_beta   90.00
_cell.angle_gamma   90.00
#
_symmetry.space_group_name_H-M   'P 1'
#
loop_
_entity.id
_entity.type
_entity.pdbx_description
1 polymer ?
#
loop_
_entity_poly.entity_id
_entity_poly.type
_entity_poly.pdbx_seq_one_letter_code
_entity_poly.pdbx_strand_id
1 'polypeptide(L)' 'MADAEVGPMWAKLMDTKNAYTAELWKELLNGEALSVRVVPASGWAKASELEPHAIYVPWGKLHVAQEILRKI' A
#
# COMPACT_ATOMS: atom_id res chain seq x y z
N MET A 1 9.06 -15.34 7.50
CA MET A 1 7.77 -16.06 7.57
C MET A 1 6.72 -15.03 7.97
N ALA A 2 5.95 -14.39 7.08
CA ALA A 2 5.60 -14.71 5.71
C ALA A 2 5.56 -13.42 4.87
N ASP A 3 6.46 -13.29 3.89
CA ASP A 3 6.08 -12.63 2.65
C ASP A 3 5.09 -13.60 2.01
N ALA A 4 3.81 -13.45 2.38
CA ALA A 4 2.75 -14.06 1.59
C ALA A 4 2.93 -13.47 0.20
N GLU A 5 3.34 -14.30 -0.76
CA GLU A 5 3.62 -13.93 -2.14
C GLU A 5 2.56 -12.96 -2.62
N VAL A 6 2.91 -11.68 -2.58
CA VAL A 6 2.34 -10.71 -3.46
C VAL A 6 2.96 -11.09 -4.80
N GLY A 7 2.34 -12.08 -5.46
CA GLY A 7 2.81 -12.61 -6.72
C GLY A 7 2.97 -11.50 -7.76
N PRO A 8 3.38 -11.82 -9.00
CA PRO A 8 3.72 -10.87 -10.07
C PRO A 8 2.64 -9.81 -10.42
N MET A 9 1.49 -9.84 -9.74
CA MET A 9 0.34 -8.95 -9.85
C MET A 9 0.41 -7.66 -9.01
N TRP A 10 1.13 -7.60 -7.88
CA TRP A 10 1.26 -6.34 -7.11
C TRP A 10 2.70 -5.98 -6.76
N ALA A 11 2.96 -4.69 -6.68
CA ALA A 11 4.24 -4.12 -6.32
C ALA A 11 4.10 -3.22 -5.11
N LYS A 12 5.09 -3.29 -4.21
CA LYS A 12 5.18 -2.38 -3.06
C LYS A 12 5.45 -0.97 -3.58
N LEU A 13 4.60 -0.02 -3.17
CA LEU A 13 4.74 1.39 -3.50
C LEU A 13 5.55 2.12 -2.42
N MET A 14 5.13 2.01 -1.16
CA MET A 14 5.76 2.67 -0.01
C MET A 14 5.32 2.06 1.33
N ASP A 15 5.96 2.47 2.40
CA ASP A 15 5.53 2.23 3.78
C ASP A 15 4.93 3.50 4.38
N THR A 16 3.94 3.34 5.26
CA THR A 16 3.38 4.42 6.09
C THR A 16 3.65 4.14 7.57
N LYS A 17 3.50 5.16 8.41
CA LYS A 17 3.79 5.05 9.85
C LYS A 17 2.70 4.36 10.66
N ASN A 18 1.45 4.40 10.18
CA ASN A 18 0.27 3.92 10.90
C ASN A 18 -0.88 3.63 9.91
N ALA A 19 -1.89 2.90 10.38
CA ALA A 19 -3.07 2.53 9.61
C ALA A 19 -3.83 3.77 9.10
N TYR A 20 -3.92 4.82 9.91
CA TYR A 20 -4.60 6.07 9.52
C TYR A 20 -3.98 6.69 8.26
N THR A 21 -2.66 6.85 8.25
CA THR A 21 -1.94 7.38 7.09
C THR A 21 -2.04 6.43 5.89
N ALA A 22 -2.06 5.12 6.13
CA ALA A 22 -2.24 4.13 5.07
C ALA A 22 -3.60 4.24 4.37
N GLU A 23 -4.67 4.43 5.14
CA GLU A 23 -6.03 4.57 4.60
C GLU A 23 -6.19 5.89 3.84
N LEU A 24 -5.62 7.01 4.31
CA LEU A 24 -5.62 8.27 3.56
C LEU A 24 -4.97 8.13 2.18
N TRP A 25 -3.82 7.45 2.11
CA TRP A 25 -3.16 7.19 0.82
C TRP A 25 -3.97 6.24 -0.06
N LYS A 26 -4.62 5.24 0.52
CA LYS A 26 -5.52 4.33 -0.20
C LYS A 26 -6.72 5.08 -0.78
N GLU A 27 -7.33 6.00 -0.03
CA GLU A 27 -8.43 6.84 -0.52
C GLU A 27 -7.99 7.72 -1.70
N LEU A 28 -6.86 8.41 -1.58
CA LEU A 28 -6.30 9.24 -2.64
C LEU A 28 -6.04 8.43 -3.92
N LEU A 29 -5.33 7.31 -3.80
CA LEU A 29 -4.97 6.48 -4.96
C LEU A 29 -6.20 5.78 -5.58
N ASN A 30 -7.17 5.36 -4.77
CA ASN A 30 -8.44 4.83 -5.28
C ASN A 30 -9.22 5.90 -6.07
N GLY A 31 -9.17 7.17 -5.65
CA GLY A 31 -9.73 8.31 -6.38
C GLY A 31 -9.13 8.48 -7.79
N GLU A 32 -7.87 8.08 -7.97
CA GLU A 32 -7.15 8.05 -9.25
C GLU A 32 -7.32 6.72 -10.00
N ALA A 33 -8.33 5.90 -9.66
CA ALA A 33 -8.60 4.59 -10.25
C ALA A 33 -7.43 3.58 -10.13
N LEU A 34 -6.63 3.70 -9.06
CA LEU A 34 -5.63 2.70 -8.67
C LEU A 34 -6.17 1.84 -7.54
N SER A 35 -6.28 0.53 -7.77
CA SER A 35 -6.53 -0.40 -6.68
C SER A 35 -5.36 -0.41 -5.70
N VAL A 36 -5.66 -0.34 -4.40
CA VAL A 36 -4.64 -0.35 -3.35
C VAL A 36 -4.86 -1.49 -2.37
N ARG A 37 -3.77 -2.14 -1.96
CA ARG A 37 -3.72 -3.04 -0.81
C ARG A 37 -2.86 -2.45 0.30
N VAL A 38 -3.42 -2.42 1.51
CA VAL A 38 -2.73 -2.01 2.73
C VAL A 38 -2.40 -3.27 3.54
N VAL A 39 -1.14 -3.46 3.89
CA VAL A 39 -0.65 -4.66 4.58
C VAL A 39 0.06 -4.23 5.88
N PRO A 40 -0.44 -4.61 7.06
CA PRO A 40 0.24 -4.35 8.34
C PRO A 40 1.59 -5.06 8.40
N ALA A 41 2.60 -4.43 9.00
CA ALA A 41 3.94 -5.02 9.14
C ALA A 41 3.93 -6.34 9.93
N SER A 42 3.05 -6.46 10.93
CA SER A 42 2.83 -7.67 11.73
C SER A 42 1.97 -8.74 11.04
N GLY A 43 1.38 -8.41 9.88
CA GLY A 43 0.36 -9.20 9.19
C GLY A 43 -1.04 -9.03 9.79
N TRP A 44 -2.08 -9.36 9.01
CA TRP A 44 -3.48 -9.07 9.38
C TRP A 44 -3.95 -9.65 10.72
N ALA A 45 -3.40 -10.79 11.15
CA ALA A 45 -3.79 -11.44 12.41
C ALA A 45 -3.33 -10.68 13.67
N LYS A 46 -2.35 -9.78 13.55
CA LYS A 46 -1.76 -9.03 14.68
C LYS A 46 -1.79 -7.52 14.46
N ALA A 47 -2.57 -7.07 13.47
CA ALA A 47 -2.61 -5.70 13.02
C ALA A 47 -2.92 -4.73 14.17
N SER A 48 -2.12 -3.66 14.26
CA SER A 48 -2.27 -2.56 15.21
C SER A 48 -2.36 -1.23 14.46
N GLU A 49 -3.22 -0.32 14.89
CA GLU A 49 -3.38 0.96 14.19
C GLU A 49 -2.11 1.81 14.14
N LEU A 50 -1.26 1.74 15.17
CA LEU A 50 -0.05 2.56 15.30
C LEU A 50 1.19 1.93 14.66
N GLU A 51 1.08 0.74 14.08
CA GLU A 51 2.22 0.08 13.44
C GLU A 51 2.39 0.51 11.98
N PRO A 52 3.59 0.37 11.41
CA PRO A 52 3.81 0.60 9.99
C PRO A 52 2.95 -0.30 9.09
N HIS A 53 2.45 0.26 8.00
CA HIS A 53 1.71 -0.48 6.98
C HIS A 53 2.35 -0.26 5.61
N ALA A 54 2.47 -1.33 4.83
CA ALA A 54 2.94 -1.27 3.46
C ALA A 54 1.76 -1.07 2.49
N ILE A 55 1.93 -0.17 1.54
CA ILE A 55 0.98 0.10 0.46
C ILE A 55 1.46 -0.61 -0.80
N TYR A 56 0.58 -1.39 -1.41
CA TYR A 56 0.80 -2.10 -2.66
C TYR A 56 -0.20 -1.66 -3.73
N VAL A 57 0.27 -1.61 -4.97
CA VAL A 57 -0.53 -1.31 -6.17
C VAL A 57 -0.31 -2.40 -7.22
N PRO A 58 -1.20 -2.56 -8.22
CA PRO A 58 -0.96 -3.50 -9.31
C PRO A 58 0.38 -3.22 -9.99
N TRP A 59 1.17 -4.27 -10.24
CA TRP A 59 2.52 -4.14 -10.79
C TRP A 59 2.55 -3.29 -12.07
N GLY A 60 1.61 -3.53 -13.00
CA GLY A 60 1.49 -2.77 -14.24
C GLY A 60 1.13 -1.28 -14.07
N LYS A 61 0.69 -0.87 -12.87
CA LYS A 61 0.36 0.52 -12.53
C LYS A 61 1.36 1.17 -11.56
N LEU A 62 2.46 0.49 -11.21
CA LEU A 62 3.46 1.05 -10.29
C LEU A 62 4.00 2.40 -10.75
N HIS A 63 4.31 2.54 -12.04
CA HIS A 63 4.81 3.79 -12.62
C HIS A 63 3.79 4.95 -12.50
N VAL A 64 2.50 4.67 -12.66
CA VAL A 64 1.43 5.66 -12.47
C VAL A 64 1.36 6.09 -11.00
N ALA A 65 1.39 5.13 -10.08
CA ALA A 65 1.38 5.42 -8.65
C ALA A 65 2.59 6.27 -8.23
N GLN A 66 3.78 5.95 -8.75
CA GLN A 66 4.99 6.75 -8.52
C GLN A 66 4.87 8.17 -9.08
N GLU A 67 4.22 8.34 -10.23
CA GLU A 67 3.99 9.67 -10.83
C GLU A 67 3.00 10.50 -10.01
N ILE A 68 1.99 9.88 -9.41
CA ILE A 68 1.08 10.56 -8.46
C ILE A 68 1.86 11.02 -7.22
N LEU A 69 2.68 10.13 -6.63
CA LEU A 69 3.48 10.49 -5.45
C LEU A 69 4.44 11.66 -5.67
N ARG A 70 4.91 11.90 -6.90
CA ARG A 70 5.77 13.05 -7.21
C ARG A 70 5.03 14.39 -7.23
N LYS A 71 3.70 14.37 -7.35
CA LYS A 71 2.85 15.56 -7.47
C LYS A 71 2.24 16.02 -6.16
N ILE A 72 2.35 15.18 -5.12
CA ILE A 72 1.90 15.43 -3.76
C ILE A 72 3.10 15.83 -2.91
#